data_AF-A0A3Q9FJ64-F1
#
_entry.id   AF-A0A3Q9FJ64-F1
#
_cell.length_a   1.000
_cell.length_b   1.000
_cell.length_c   1.000
_cell.angle_alpha   90.00
_cell.angle_beta   90.00
_cell.angle_gamma   90.00
#
_symmetry.space_group_name_H-M   'P 1'
#
loop_
_entity.id
_entity.type
_entity.pdbx_description
1 polymer ?
#
loop_
_entity_poly.entity_id
_entity_poly.type
_entity_poly.pdbx_seq_one_letter_code
_entity_poly.pdbx_strand_id
1 'polypeptide(L)'
;MKAFLNFRAVLPLLLSFTINLERPADISKERDKLNEILLLDYRHLSDFSEQMKAYGISEVSFKNLFWKGALKSFHFYQSPNLMEQYDINNVLKKNLVYQYHLKHQLKVPSMNTSTSDKSSEVLHTFSGEWFGKWQSMDVEHLWLPIRSCNVKIGLGYKVIGFQSCFTGDGFGWNYLIQNGEEITILGHVYHFNKNGALDYENPHYAFLNDQSQLTWVSDNHVYYEFVCEDKKCAFGKHYVITAMPYSNNDTLKFGTPVQAIYTSRNNANKLGNEN
;
A
#
# COMPACT_ATOMS: atom_id res chain seq x y z
N MET A 1 -17.95 13.61 41.61
CA MET A 1 -18.25 12.34 40.90
C MET A 1 -18.33 12.66 39.41
N LYS A 2 -17.36 12.12 38.66
CA LYS A 2 -17.14 12.16 37.19
C LYS A 2 -17.17 13.53 36.47
N ALA A 3 -15.96 14.09 36.35
CA ALA A 3 -15.61 15.13 35.39
C ALA A 3 -15.50 14.54 33.97
N PHE A 4 -16.16 15.17 33.00
CA PHE A 4 -15.95 14.97 31.57
C PHE A 4 -15.00 16.08 31.08
N LEU A 5 -13.77 15.72 30.73
CA LEU A 5 -12.83 16.61 30.07
C LEU A 5 -13.11 16.58 28.56
N ASN A 6 -13.74 17.66 28.08
CA ASN A 6 -13.81 18.03 26.68
C ASN A 6 -12.42 18.44 26.19
N PHE A 7 -11.75 17.59 25.42
CA PHE A 7 -10.61 17.99 24.58
C PHE A 7 -11.12 18.22 23.15
N ARG A 8 -11.61 19.43 22.89
CA ARG A 8 -11.75 19.98 21.54
C ARG A 8 -10.72 21.10 21.38
N ALA A 9 -10.14 21.14 20.19
CA ALA A 9 -9.26 22.16 19.63
C ALA A 9 -7.78 22.08 20.02
N VAL A 10 -6.96 21.46 19.14
CA VAL A 10 -5.76 22.10 18.60
C VAL A 10 -5.43 21.48 17.23
N LEU A 11 -5.63 22.22 16.14
CA LEU A 11 -4.71 22.39 14.98
C LEU A 11 -5.40 23.38 14.00
N PRO A 12 -4.67 24.24 13.26
CA PRO A 12 -3.47 23.87 12.52
C PRO A 12 -2.30 24.84 12.72
N LEU A 13 -1.18 24.35 13.26
CA LEU A 13 0.11 24.99 12.98
C LEU A 13 0.74 24.22 11.83
N LEU A 14 0.68 24.84 10.64
CA LEU A 14 1.61 24.64 9.54
C LEU A 14 3.02 24.91 10.06
N LEU A 15 3.62 23.90 10.70
CA LEU A 15 5.04 23.86 10.96
C LEU A 15 5.71 23.42 9.66
N SER A 16 6.35 24.38 9.03
CA SER A 16 7.56 24.17 8.25
C SER A 16 8.52 23.29 9.08
N PHE A 17 8.36 21.97 8.96
CA PHE A 17 9.26 20.98 9.52
C PHE A 17 10.56 21.00 8.72
N THR A 18 11.38 22.00 8.96
CA THR A 18 12.82 21.78 8.92
C THR A 18 13.11 20.87 10.10
N ILE A 19 13.15 19.55 9.84
CA ILE A 19 13.49 18.53 10.84
C ILE A 19 14.94 18.78 11.28
N ASN A 20 15.13 19.66 12.26
CA ASN A 20 16.32 19.71 13.09
C ASN A 20 16.11 18.69 14.22
N LEU A 21 16.12 17.41 13.85
CA LEU A 21 16.43 16.35 14.79
C LEU A 21 17.91 16.51 15.14
N GLU A 22 18.21 16.88 16.38
CA GLU A 22 19.53 16.64 16.97
C GLU A 22 19.92 15.19 16.63
N ARG A 23 21.12 15.00 16.05
CA ARG A 23 21.56 13.71 15.51
C ARG A 23 22.41 12.97 16.54
N PRO A 24 21.86 12.05 17.34
CA PRO A 24 22.66 10.95 17.86
C PRO A 24 23.33 10.24 16.67
N ALA A 25 24.62 9.92 16.80
CA ALA A 25 25.41 9.28 15.74
C ALA A 25 24.75 8.00 15.19
N ASP A 26 23.97 7.29 16.01
CA ASP A 26 23.23 6.08 15.67
C ASP A 26 22.14 6.32 14.60
N ILE A 27 21.44 7.46 14.68
CA ILE A 27 20.40 7.85 13.69
C ILE A 27 21.02 8.12 12.32
N SER A 28 22.26 8.59 12.26
CA SER A 28 22.94 8.83 10.98
C SER A 28 23.18 7.52 10.22
N LYS A 29 23.66 6.49 10.91
CA LYS A 29 24.04 5.21 10.29
C LYS A 29 22.82 4.45 9.75
N GLU A 30 21.72 4.39 10.50
CA GLU A 30 20.48 3.76 10.04
C GLU A 30 19.91 4.48 8.82
N ARG A 31 19.99 5.81 8.80
CA ARG A 31 19.54 6.63 7.67
C ARG A 31 20.41 6.45 6.43
N ASP A 32 21.72 6.35 6.58
CA ASP A 32 22.64 6.11 5.47
C ASP A 32 22.39 4.73 4.84
N LYS A 33 22.25 3.69 5.66
CA LYS A 33 21.87 2.35 5.19
C LYS A 33 20.53 2.37 4.45
N LEU A 34 19.52 3.07 4.98
CA LEU A 34 18.24 3.20 4.30
C LEU A 34 18.37 3.94 2.95
N ASN A 35 19.18 5.00 2.89
CA ASN A 35 19.43 5.73 1.64
C ASN A 35 20.10 4.85 0.57
N GLU A 36 21.01 3.95 0.96
CA GLU A 36 21.62 2.97 0.06
C GLU A 36 20.57 1.98 -0.47
N ILE A 37 19.69 1.46 0.39
CA ILE A 37 18.62 0.55 -0.03
C ILE A 37 17.64 1.26 -0.97
N LEU A 38 17.21 2.48 -0.66
CA LEU A 38 16.31 3.26 -1.51
C LEU A 38 16.93 3.59 -2.87
N LEU A 39 18.25 3.78 -2.91
CA LEU A 39 18.99 3.96 -4.16
C LEU A 39 18.97 2.69 -5.02
N LEU A 40 19.17 1.52 -4.42
CA LEU A 40 19.06 0.24 -5.12
C LEU A 40 17.65 0.01 -5.66
N ASP A 41 16.63 0.25 -4.84
CA ASP A 41 15.24 0.11 -5.25
C ASP A 41 14.87 1.09 -6.37
N TYR A 42 15.30 2.36 -6.29
CA TYR A 42 15.11 3.33 -7.37
C TYR A 42 15.68 2.83 -8.70
N ARG A 43 16.91 2.30 -8.69
CA ARG A 43 17.55 1.77 -9.91
C ARG A 43 16.78 0.58 -10.46
N HIS A 44 16.36 -0.35 -9.60
CA HIS A 44 15.57 -1.51 -10.04
C HIS A 44 14.24 -1.11 -10.67
N LEU A 45 13.50 -0.17 -10.06
CA LEU A 45 12.22 0.31 -10.61
C LEU A 45 12.43 1.09 -11.92
N SER A 46 13.49 1.91 -11.98
CA SER A 46 13.89 2.66 -13.17
C SER A 46 14.26 1.71 -14.31
N ASP A 47 15.07 0.69 -14.05
CA ASP A 47 15.49 -0.30 -15.05
C ASP A 47 14.33 -1.19 -15.52
N PHE A 48 13.35 -1.43 -14.66
CA PHE A 48 12.16 -2.22 -14.99
C PHE A 48 11.22 -1.52 -15.98
N SER A 49 10.99 -0.21 -15.84
CA SER A 49 9.99 0.50 -16.64
C SER A 49 10.50 1.81 -17.25
N GLU A 50 10.38 1.93 -18.57
CA GLU A 50 10.64 3.19 -19.29
C GLU A 50 9.73 4.32 -18.82
N GLN A 51 8.52 4.00 -18.36
CA GLN A 51 7.59 4.98 -17.81
C GLN A 51 8.11 5.56 -16.49
N MET A 52 8.75 4.74 -15.64
CA MET A 52 9.42 5.23 -14.42
C MET A 52 10.55 6.21 -14.75
N LYS A 53 11.36 5.93 -15.79
CA LYS A 53 12.39 6.86 -16.29
C LYS A 53 11.77 8.15 -16.82
N ALA A 54 10.66 8.05 -17.55
CA ALA A 54 9.98 9.18 -18.17
C ALA A 54 9.40 10.18 -17.15
N TYR A 55 9.15 9.76 -15.91
CA TYR A 55 8.74 10.68 -14.83
C TYR A 55 9.83 11.69 -14.44
N GLY A 56 11.09 11.47 -14.82
CA GLY A 56 12.19 12.40 -14.54
C GLY A 56 12.50 12.57 -13.05
N ILE A 57 12.11 11.60 -12.22
CA ILE A 57 12.35 11.64 -10.76
C ILE A 57 13.81 11.34 -10.49
N SER A 58 14.54 12.28 -9.87
CA SER A 58 15.92 12.04 -9.45
C SER A 58 16.00 11.11 -8.23
N GLU A 59 17.14 10.47 -8.03
CA GLU A 59 17.41 9.63 -6.84
C GLU A 59 17.13 10.37 -5.52
N VAL A 60 17.48 11.66 -5.45
CA VAL A 60 17.22 12.52 -4.29
C VAL A 60 15.72 12.73 -4.10
N SER A 61 14.99 12.97 -5.19
CA SER A 61 13.54 13.14 -5.15
C SER A 61 12.84 11.86 -4.71
N PHE A 62 13.26 10.70 -5.22
CA PHE A 62 12.74 9.40 -4.81
C PHE A 62 12.89 9.16 -3.30
N LYS A 63 14.09 9.44 -2.75
CA LYS A 63 14.36 9.36 -1.30
C LYS A 63 13.50 10.34 -0.49
N ASN A 64 13.27 11.55 -0.99
CA ASN A 64 12.39 12.51 -0.30
C ASN A 64 10.92 12.08 -0.34
N LEU A 65 10.47 11.50 -1.46
CA LEU A 65 9.11 10.99 -1.61
C LEU A 65 8.84 9.78 -0.71
N PHE A 66 9.85 8.95 -0.42
CA PHE A 66 9.74 7.90 0.60
C PHE A 66 9.34 8.47 1.97
N TRP A 67 10.04 9.52 2.43
CA TRP A 67 9.76 10.15 3.73
C TRP A 67 8.42 10.87 3.74
N LYS A 68 8.13 11.64 2.68
CA LYS A 68 6.84 12.30 2.51
C LYS A 68 5.70 11.29 2.53
N GLY A 69 5.88 10.14 1.87
CA GLY A 69 4.89 9.08 1.78
C GLY A 69 4.62 8.45 3.14
N ALA A 70 5.68 8.06 3.86
CA ALA A 70 5.57 7.49 5.20
C ALA A 70 4.80 8.43 6.16
N LEU A 71 5.14 9.72 6.16
CA LEU A 71 4.48 10.72 7.01
C LEU A 71 3.02 10.97 6.61
N LYS A 72 2.74 11.09 5.31
CA LYS A 72 1.37 11.30 4.83
C LYS A 72 0.46 10.12 5.17
N SER A 73 0.91 8.89 4.94
CA SER A 73 0.12 7.70 5.29
C SER A 73 -0.03 7.52 6.79
N PHE A 74 0.99 7.90 7.57
CA PHE A 74 0.88 7.93 9.03
C PHE A 74 -0.17 8.93 9.50
N HIS A 75 -0.17 10.15 8.98
CA HIS A 75 -1.19 11.15 9.31
C HIS A 75 -2.59 10.74 8.84
N PHE A 76 -2.69 10.08 7.68
CA PHE A 76 -3.96 9.55 7.18
C PHE A 76 -4.52 8.48 8.13
N TYR A 77 -3.67 7.54 8.59
CA TYR A 77 -4.04 6.54 9.59
C TYR A 77 -4.46 7.15 10.94
N GLN A 78 -3.84 8.25 11.34
CA GLN A 78 -4.23 8.97 12.57
C GLN A 78 -5.44 9.90 12.39
N SER A 79 -6.02 9.97 11.18
CA SER A 79 -7.09 10.92 10.91
C SER A 79 -8.40 10.49 11.60
N PRO A 80 -9.31 11.43 11.90
CA PRO A 80 -10.65 11.11 12.42
C PRO A 80 -11.51 10.26 11.47
N ASN A 81 -11.09 10.14 10.20
CA ASN A 81 -11.77 9.36 9.18
C ASN A 81 -11.26 7.91 9.10
N LEU A 82 -10.43 7.48 10.06
CA LEU A 82 -10.05 6.08 10.20
C LEU A 82 -11.32 5.22 10.30
N MET A 83 -11.43 4.23 9.43
CA MET A 83 -12.50 3.25 9.45
C MET A 83 -11.97 2.00 10.15
N GLU A 84 -12.73 1.53 11.13
CA GLU A 84 -12.39 0.33 11.88
C GLU A 84 -12.49 -0.92 10.99
N GLN A 85 -11.61 -1.89 11.21
CA GLN A 85 -11.59 -3.15 10.45
C GLN A 85 -12.96 -3.84 10.44
N TYR A 86 -13.66 -3.80 11.56
CA TYR A 86 -15.00 -4.37 11.72
C TYR A 86 -15.99 -3.80 10.70
N ASP A 87 -16.01 -2.48 10.53
CA ASP A 87 -16.94 -1.78 9.64
C ASP A 87 -16.65 -2.11 8.19
N ILE A 88 -15.37 -2.12 7.82
CA ILE A 88 -14.93 -2.47 6.46
C ILE A 88 -15.23 -3.94 6.14
N ASN A 89 -14.97 -4.86 7.06
CA ASN A 89 -15.29 -6.28 6.85
C ASN A 89 -16.79 -6.50 6.63
N ASN A 90 -17.64 -5.82 7.40
CA ASN A 90 -19.09 -5.88 7.23
C ASN A 90 -19.54 -5.35 5.87
N VAL A 91 -18.94 -4.24 5.46
CA VAL A 91 -19.13 -3.64 4.14
C VAL A 91 -18.74 -4.61 3.04
N LEU A 92 -17.55 -5.21 3.11
CA LEU A 92 -17.02 -6.11 2.07
C LEU A 92 -17.90 -7.36 1.96
N LYS A 93 -18.31 -7.92 3.10
CA LYS A 93 -19.18 -9.09 3.11
C LYS A 93 -20.53 -8.80 2.45
N LYS A 94 -21.18 -7.69 2.82
CA LYS A 94 -22.52 -7.34 2.30
C LYS A 94 -22.48 -6.87 0.86
N ASN A 95 -21.54 -5.99 0.52
CA ASN A 95 -21.56 -5.27 -0.75
C ASN A 95 -20.64 -5.87 -1.79
N LEU A 96 -19.62 -6.66 -1.43
CA LEU A 96 -18.66 -7.19 -2.41
C LEU A 96 -18.81 -8.70 -2.59
N VAL A 97 -18.69 -9.47 -1.51
CA VAL A 97 -18.63 -10.94 -1.58
C VAL A 97 -19.97 -11.56 -2.01
N TYR A 98 -21.10 -11.05 -1.51
CA TYR A 98 -22.41 -11.65 -1.78
C TYR A 98 -23.18 -11.05 -2.96
N GLN A 99 -22.85 -9.83 -3.39
CA GLN A 99 -23.64 -9.11 -4.38
C GLN A 99 -23.05 -9.15 -5.78
N TYR A 100 -21.73 -9.30 -5.93
CA TYR A 100 -21.09 -9.19 -7.24
C TYR A 100 -20.55 -10.52 -7.74
N HIS A 101 -20.80 -10.80 -9.03
CA HIS A 101 -20.16 -11.88 -9.76
C HIS A 101 -18.75 -11.46 -10.20
N LEU A 102 -17.80 -11.55 -9.26
CA LEU A 102 -16.40 -11.26 -9.51
C LEU A 102 -15.74 -12.36 -10.35
N LYS A 103 -14.75 -11.98 -11.18
CA LYS A 103 -13.99 -12.91 -12.04
C LYS A 103 -13.22 -13.94 -11.22
N HIS A 104 -12.66 -13.51 -10.10
CA HIS A 104 -12.10 -14.36 -9.06
C HIS A 104 -12.87 -14.13 -7.76
N GLN A 105 -13.39 -15.22 -7.20
CA GLN A 105 -14.14 -15.17 -5.95
C GLN A 105 -13.24 -14.74 -4.80
N LEU A 106 -13.76 -13.84 -3.96
CA LEU A 106 -13.10 -13.39 -2.76
C LEU A 106 -13.48 -14.30 -1.60
N LYS A 107 -12.53 -14.59 -0.72
CA LYS A 107 -12.86 -15.21 0.56
C LYS A 107 -13.46 -14.18 1.51
N VAL A 108 -14.30 -14.63 2.43
CA VAL A 108 -14.92 -13.75 3.43
C VAL A 108 -13.85 -13.30 4.42
N PRO A 109 -13.66 -11.99 4.64
CA PRO A 109 -12.71 -11.50 5.64
C PRO A 109 -13.06 -12.01 7.04
N SER A 110 -12.08 -12.55 7.76
CA SER A 110 -12.23 -12.88 9.18
C SER A 110 -11.76 -11.74 10.10
N MET A 111 -12.15 -11.80 11.38
CA MET A 111 -11.92 -10.76 12.39
C MET A 111 -10.51 -10.80 13.04
N ASN A 112 -9.69 -11.82 12.76
CA ASN A 112 -8.47 -12.01 13.53
C ASN A 112 -7.37 -11.04 13.12
N THR A 113 -6.85 -10.30 14.09
CA THR A 113 -5.67 -9.42 13.96
C THR A 113 -4.40 -10.25 13.84
N SER A 114 -3.59 -10.01 12.82
CA SER A 114 -2.32 -10.72 12.61
C SER A 114 -1.17 -10.11 13.39
N THR A 115 -0.17 -10.93 13.72
CA THR A 115 1.11 -10.51 14.29
C THR A 115 2.07 -9.93 13.23
N SER A 116 3.14 -9.28 13.72
CA SER A 116 4.31 -8.77 12.97
C SER A 116 4.78 -9.66 11.81
N ASP A 117 5.12 -10.91 12.13
CA ASP A 117 5.81 -11.80 11.20
C ASP A 117 4.92 -12.12 9.98
N LYS A 118 3.62 -12.24 10.22
CA LYS A 118 2.63 -12.49 9.19
C LYS A 118 2.50 -11.30 8.22
N SER A 119 2.64 -10.06 8.69
CA SER A 119 2.57 -8.88 7.82
C SER A 119 3.70 -8.85 6.79
N SER A 120 4.92 -9.18 7.21
CA SER A 120 6.07 -9.28 6.31
C SER A 120 5.91 -10.44 5.33
N GLU A 121 5.52 -11.62 5.80
CA GLU A 121 5.29 -12.78 4.94
C GLU A 121 4.24 -12.50 3.87
N VAL A 122 3.12 -11.86 4.24
CA VAL A 122 2.03 -11.58 3.31
C VAL A 122 2.44 -10.57 2.26
N LEU A 123 3.05 -9.45 2.65
CA LEU A 123 3.60 -8.49 1.68
C LEU A 123 4.63 -9.15 0.74
N HIS A 124 5.42 -10.12 1.25
CA HIS A 124 6.40 -10.82 0.45
C HIS A 124 5.74 -11.66 -0.66
N THR A 125 4.52 -12.20 -0.44
CA THR A 125 3.81 -12.99 -1.47
C THR A 125 3.53 -12.19 -2.74
N PHE A 126 3.38 -10.87 -2.64
CA PHE A 126 3.18 -9.95 -3.76
C PHE A 126 4.48 -9.61 -4.50
N SER A 127 5.65 -10.00 -3.99
CA SER A 127 6.92 -9.65 -4.64
C SER A 127 7.05 -10.27 -6.03
N GLY A 128 7.56 -9.50 -6.98
CA GLY A 128 7.78 -9.90 -8.36
C GLY A 128 7.06 -9.02 -9.36
N GLU A 129 7.14 -9.44 -10.61
CA GLU A 129 6.51 -8.77 -11.74
C GLU A 129 5.11 -9.34 -11.98
N TRP A 130 4.14 -8.45 -12.20
CA TRP A 130 2.75 -8.82 -12.46
C TRP A 130 2.20 -8.07 -13.67
N PHE A 131 1.52 -8.80 -14.55
CA PHE A 131 1.00 -8.28 -15.81
C PHE A 131 -0.48 -8.60 -15.94
N GLY A 132 -1.26 -7.64 -16.43
CA GLY A 132 -2.67 -7.85 -16.73
C GLY A 132 -3.36 -6.55 -17.09
N LYS A 133 -4.68 -6.49 -16.84
CA LYS A 133 -5.50 -5.33 -17.20
C LYS A 133 -6.16 -4.72 -15.99
N TRP A 134 -5.93 -3.44 -15.78
CA TRP A 134 -6.75 -2.61 -14.92
C TRP A 134 -7.84 -1.96 -15.76
N GLN A 135 -9.08 -2.42 -15.61
CA GLN A 135 -10.17 -2.09 -16.55
C GLN A 135 -9.78 -2.45 -17.99
N SER A 136 -9.54 -1.45 -18.85
CA SER A 136 -9.09 -1.61 -20.23
C SER A 136 -7.61 -1.31 -20.46
N MET A 137 -6.90 -0.84 -19.43
CA MET A 137 -5.50 -0.44 -19.51
C MET A 137 -4.60 -1.65 -19.23
N ASP A 138 -3.63 -1.90 -20.11
CA ASP A 138 -2.56 -2.86 -19.83
C ASP A 138 -1.65 -2.28 -18.75
N VAL A 139 -1.37 -3.11 -17.74
CA VAL A 139 -0.60 -2.71 -16.56
C VAL A 139 0.51 -3.73 -16.32
N GLU A 140 1.71 -3.19 -16.11
CA GLU A 140 2.84 -3.90 -15.56
C GLU A 140 3.14 -3.37 -14.16
N HIS A 141 3.22 -4.28 -13.20
CA HIS A 141 3.61 -3.98 -11.83
C HIS A 141 4.94 -4.64 -11.52
N LEU A 142 5.74 -3.97 -10.70
CA LEU A 142 6.88 -4.59 -10.02
C LEU A 142 6.78 -4.27 -8.54
N TRP A 143 6.63 -5.31 -7.71
CA TRP A 143 6.77 -5.22 -6.27
C TRP A 143 8.15 -5.78 -5.88
N LEU A 144 9.01 -4.96 -5.31
CA LEU A 144 10.32 -5.43 -4.85
C LEU A 144 10.18 -6.26 -3.57
N PRO A 145 11.20 -7.07 -3.20
CA PRO A 145 11.22 -7.74 -1.91
C PRO A 145 11.20 -6.73 -0.75
N ILE A 146 10.62 -7.14 0.36
CA ILE A 146 10.63 -6.33 1.59
C ILE A 146 12.06 -6.09 2.06
N ARG A 147 12.32 -4.85 2.46
CA ARG A 147 13.57 -4.40 3.05
C ARG A 147 13.35 -4.14 4.52
N SER A 148 14.18 -4.73 5.38
CA SER A 148 14.19 -4.40 6.80
C SER A 148 14.92 -3.07 7.02
N CYS A 149 14.35 -2.22 7.86
CA CYS A 149 14.99 -1.01 8.34
C CYS A 149 14.58 -0.78 9.79
N ASN A 150 15.06 0.29 10.39
CA ASN A 150 14.63 0.68 11.73
C ASN A 150 14.79 2.19 11.79
N VAL A 151 13.75 2.94 11.39
CA VAL A 151 13.85 4.40 11.37
C VAL A 151 12.65 5.04 12.03
N LYS A 152 12.91 5.96 12.95
CA LYS A 152 11.89 6.71 13.68
C LYS A 152 11.16 7.66 12.75
N ILE A 153 9.83 7.67 12.84
CA ILE A 153 8.96 8.62 12.14
C ILE A 153 8.14 9.50 13.09
N GLY A 154 8.13 9.17 14.38
CA GLY A 154 7.44 9.94 15.42
C GLY A 154 7.80 9.42 16.82
N LEU A 155 7.16 9.99 17.85
CA LEU A 155 7.33 9.54 19.23
C LEU A 155 6.69 8.16 19.40
N GLY A 156 7.50 7.12 19.60
CA GLY A 156 7.03 5.74 19.75
C GLY A 156 6.87 4.96 18.44
N TYR A 157 6.92 5.63 17.29
CA TYR A 157 6.67 5.03 15.98
C TYR A 157 7.94 4.86 15.14
N LYS A 158 8.10 3.69 14.53
CA LYS A 158 9.24 3.36 13.67
C LYS A 158 8.78 2.62 12.41
N VAL A 159 9.40 2.93 11.28
CA VAL A 159 9.38 2.05 10.10
C VAL A 159 10.37 0.94 10.37
N ILE A 160 9.89 -0.31 10.43
CA ILE A 160 10.74 -1.50 10.64
C ILE A 160 10.95 -2.31 9.36
N GLY A 161 10.19 -1.99 8.32
CA GLY A 161 10.37 -2.54 6.99
C GLY A 161 9.53 -1.81 5.97
N PHE A 162 9.88 -1.96 4.71
CA PHE A 162 9.12 -1.39 3.61
C PHE A 162 9.25 -2.23 2.34
N GLN A 163 8.32 -2.04 1.41
CA GLN A 163 8.28 -2.68 0.11
C GLN A 163 8.07 -1.61 -0.95
N SER A 164 9.04 -1.40 -1.84
CA SER A 164 8.93 -0.44 -2.94
C SER A 164 8.19 -1.07 -4.13
N CYS A 165 7.43 -0.27 -4.88
CA CYS A 165 6.72 -0.75 -6.06
C CYS A 165 6.63 0.24 -7.20
N PHE A 166 6.46 -0.30 -8.40
CA PHE A 166 5.96 0.41 -9.57
C PHE A 166 4.54 -0.09 -9.89
N THR A 167 3.59 0.83 -10.06
CA THR A 167 2.15 0.53 -10.19
C THR A 167 1.63 0.60 -11.64
N GLY A 168 2.51 0.73 -12.64
CA GLY A 168 2.14 0.94 -14.04
C GLY A 168 2.04 2.41 -14.42
N ASP A 169 1.38 3.21 -13.58
CA ASP A 169 1.16 4.65 -13.75
C ASP A 169 1.79 5.49 -12.61
N GLY A 170 2.60 4.84 -11.78
CA GLY A 170 3.10 5.42 -10.56
C GLY A 170 4.11 4.55 -9.85
N PHE A 171 4.53 5.00 -8.68
CA PHE A 171 5.34 4.21 -7.77
C PHE A 171 4.99 4.53 -6.33
N GLY A 172 5.35 3.62 -5.42
CA GLY A 172 4.97 3.75 -4.03
C GLY A 172 5.73 2.84 -3.10
N TRP A 173 5.24 2.82 -1.87
CA TRP A 173 5.78 2.00 -0.81
C TRP A 173 4.67 1.47 0.08
N ASN A 174 4.81 0.21 0.49
CA ASN A 174 4.18 -0.32 1.70
C ASN A 174 5.16 -0.16 2.86
N TYR A 175 4.69 0.23 4.03
CA TYR A 175 5.48 0.43 5.25
C TYR A 175 4.96 -0.46 6.37
N LEU A 176 5.86 -1.11 7.09
CA LEU A 176 5.58 -1.76 8.36
C LEU A 176 5.92 -0.77 9.47
N ILE A 177 4.90 -0.20 10.10
CA ILE A 177 5.04 0.77 11.19
C ILE A 177 4.83 0.06 12.53
N GLN A 178 5.84 0.11 13.39
CA GLN A 178 5.79 -0.43 14.75
C GLN A 178 5.49 0.67 15.77
N ASN A 179 4.59 0.38 16.70
CA ASN A 179 4.35 1.13 17.93
C ASN A 179 4.24 0.18 19.13
N GLY A 180 5.28 0.10 19.95
CA GLY A 180 5.37 -0.94 20.98
C GLY A 180 5.37 -2.33 20.33
N GLU A 181 4.39 -3.16 20.68
CA GLU A 181 4.19 -4.52 20.12
C GLU A 181 3.30 -4.52 18.87
N GLU A 182 2.60 -3.43 18.60
CA GLU A 182 1.66 -3.34 17.48
C GLU A 182 2.39 -3.02 16.17
N ILE A 183 1.95 -3.68 15.10
CA ILE A 183 2.42 -3.41 13.73
C ILE A 183 1.24 -3.04 12.85
N THR A 184 1.34 -1.87 12.23
CA THR A 184 0.39 -1.37 11.24
C THR A 184 1.02 -1.41 9.86
N ILE A 185 0.26 -1.84 8.86
CA ILE A 185 0.66 -1.74 7.45
C ILE A 185 0.11 -0.43 6.90
N LEU A 186 1.00 0.45 6.46
CA LEU A 186 0.65 1.67 5.74
C LEU A 186 1.13 1.56 4.30
N GLY A 187 0.58 2.37 3.41
CA GLY A 187 1.08 2.47 2.05
C GLY A 187 0.85 3.85 1.45
N HIS A 188 1.65 4.19 0.46
CA HIS A 188 1.53 5.43 -0.29
C HIS A 188 1.92 5.21 -1.73
N VAL A 189 1.07 5.63 -2.67
CA VAL A 189 1.38 5.61 -4.11
C VAL A 189 1.32 7.04 -4.67
N TYR A 190 2.26 7.35 -5.55
CA TYR A 190 2.32 8.57 -6.33
C TYR A 190 2.00 8.22 -7.79
N HIS A 191 0.91 8.77 -8.31
CA HIS A 191 0.49 8.59 -9.70
C HIS A 191 0.90 9.79 -10.53
N PHE A 192 1.50 9.53 -11.69
CA PHE A 192 2.00 10.56 -12.58
C PHE A 192 1.25 10.49 -13.90
N ASN A 193 0.93 11.65 -14.46
CA ASN A 193 0.34 11.70 -15.78
C ASN A 193 1.40 11.41 -16.86
N LYS A 194 0.93 11.29 -18.11
CA LYS A 194 1.78 11.03 -19.29
C LYS A 194 2.93 12.02 -19.53
N ASN A 195 2.87 13.22 -18.94
CA ASN A 195 3.91 14.23 -19.04
C ASN A 195 4.93 14.15 -17.89
N GLY A 196 4.82 13.15 -17.01
CA GLY A 196 5.65 13.00 -15.81
C GLY A 196 5.29 13.93 -14.67
N ALA A 197 4.21 14.70 -14.76
CA ALA A 197 3.74 15.52 -13.66
C ALA A 197 2.89 14.69 -12.71
N LEU A 198 3.09 14.91 -11.40
CA LEU A 198 2.31 14.28 -10.35
C LEU A 198 0.84 14.64 -10.51
N ASP A 199 -0.02 13.63 -10.66
CA ASP A 199 -1.46 13.78 -10.88
C ASP A 199 -2.23 13.57 -9.58
N TYR A 200 -1.90 12.48 -8.87
CA TYR A 200 -2.60 12.07 -7.66
C TYR A 200 -1.64 11.41 -6.65
N GLU A 201 -1.96 11.54 -5.37
CA GLU A 201 -1.26 10.91 -4.26
C GLU A 201 -2.26 10.13 -3.42
N ASN A 202 -1.95 8.86 -3.12
CA ASN A 202 -2.89 7.95 -2.47
C ASN A 202 -2.30 7.37 -1.17
N PRO A 203 -2.46 8.04 -0.02
CA PRO A 203 -2.13 7.43 1.28
C PRO A 203 -3.20 6.41 1.65
N HIS A 204 -2.78 5.29 2.22
CA HIS A 204 -3.67 4.23 2.68
C HIS A 204 -3.10 3.45 3.86
N TYR A 205 -3.96 2.72 4.56
CA TYR A 205 -3.61 1.75 5.59
C TYR A 205 -4.24 0.41 5.25
N ALA A 206 -3.66 -0.68 5.75
CA ALA A 206 -4.15 -2.03 5.50
C ALA A 206 -4.49 -2.78 6.78
N PHE A 207 -5.54 -3.58 6.66
CA PHE A 207 -5.81 -4.69 7.56
C PHE A 207 -5.38 -5.99 6.90
N LEU A 208 -4.82 -6.88 7.72
CA LEU A 208 -4.49 -8.23 7.31
C LEU A 208 -5.45 -9.21 7.98
N ASN A 209 -6.02 -10.11 7.20
CA ASN A 209 -6.87 -11.17 7.74
C ASN A 209 -6.10 -12.50 7.92
N ASP A 210 -6.79 -13.49 8.48
CA ASP A 210 -6.20 -14.82 8.71
C ASP A 210 -5.84 -15.59 7.43
N GLN A 211 -6.40 -15.21 6.29
CA GLN A 211 -6.25 -15.84 4.99
C GLN A 211 -5.21 -15.18 4.08
N SER A 212 -4.34 -14.34 4.65
CA SER A 212 -3.28 -13.65 3.91
C SER A 212 -3.81 -12.67 2.84
N GLN A 213 -4.95 -12.03 3.13
CA GLN A 213 -5.56 -11.05 2.25
C GLN A 213 -5.44 -9.67 2.88
N LEU A 214 -4.96 -8.72 2.08
CA LEU A 214 -4.81 -7.32 2.47
C LEU A 214 -6.06 -6.55 2.08
N THR A 215 -6.58 -5.79 3.04
CA THR A 215 -7.65 -4.83 2.80
C THR A 215 -7.08 -3.44 2.99
N TRP A 216 -6.76 -2.77 1.89
CA TRP A 216 -6.31 -1.38 1.90
C TRP A 216 -7.48 -0.44 1.93
N VAL A 217 -7.32 0.65 2.66
CA VAL A 217 -8.31 1.72 2.77
C VAL A 217 -7.60 3.02 2.44
N SER A 218 -8.06 3.68 1.38
CA SER A 218 -7.70 5.06 1.06
C SER A 218 -8.84 6.01 1.42
N ASP A 219 -8.71 7.28 1.04
CA ASP A 219 -9.72 8.33 1.19
C ASP A 219 -11.02 8.08 0.42
N ASN A 220 -10.97 7.29 -0.67
CA ASN A 220 -12.07 7.12 -1.61
C ASN A 220 -12.24 5.70 -2.14
N HIS A 221 -11.36 4.76 -1.78
CA HIS A 221 -11.45 3.35 -2.20
C HIS A 221 -11.11 2.41 -1.05
N VAL A 222 -11.75 1.24 -1.09
CA VAL A 222 -11.27 0.04 -0.40
C VAL A 222 -10.71 -0.90 -1.46
N TYR A 223 -9.47 -1.33 -1.30
CA TYR A 223 -8.84 -2.33 -2.17
C TYR A 223 -8.71 -3.64 -1.41
N TYR A 224 -9.04 -4.71 -2.09
CA TYR A 224 -8.94 -6.05 -1.54
C TYR A 224 -7.99 -6.89 -2.38
N GLU A 225 -6.90 -7.33 -1.76
CA GLU A 225 -5.72 -7.84 -2.45
C GLU A 225 -5.25 -9.16 -1.88
N PHE A 226 -4.92 -10.10 -2.76
CA PHE A 226 -4.31 -11.38 -2.37
C PHE A 226 -3.60 -12.02 -3.56
N VAL A 227 -2.64 -12.88 -3.24
CA VAL A 227 -2.01 -13.77 -4.22
C VAL A 227 -2.65 -15.14 -4.10
N CYS A 228 -3.25 -15.60 -5.20
CA CYS A 228 -3.78 -16.94 -5.32
C CYS A 228 -2.71 -17.87 -5.86
N GLU A 229 -2.39 -18.92 -5.11
CA GLU A 229 -1.43 -19.97 -5.51
C GLU A 229 -2.12 -21.33 -5.72
N ASP A 230 -3.46 -21.35 -5.78
CA ASP A 230 -4.19 -22.59 -6.04
C ASP A 230 -3.90 -23.10 -7.45
N LYS A 231 -3.27 -24.27 -7.52
CA LYS A 231 -2.93 -24.95 -8.78
C LYS A 231 -4.17 -25.34 -9.60
N LYS A 232 -5.36 -25.35 -8.99
CA LYS A 232 -6.63 -25.59 -9.67
C LYS A 232 -7.20 -24.36 -10.35
N CYS A 233 -6.73 -23.16 -10.02
CA CYS A 233 -7.13 -21.94 -10.71
C CYS A 233 -6.50 -21.90 -12.11
N ALA A 234 -7.30 -21.53 -13.12
CA ALA A 234 -6.88 -21.49 -14.53
C ALA A 234 -5.62 -20.62 -14.77
N PHE A 235 -5.36 -19.65 -13.90
CA PHE A 235 -4.24 -18.72 -14.02
C PHE A 235 -2.96 -19.15 -13.29
N GLY A 236 -2.95 -20.31 -12.61
CA GLY A 236 -1.85 -20.71 -11.73
C GLY A 236 -1.62 -19.69 -10.61
N LYS A 237 -0.36 -19.32 -10.33
CA LYS A 237 -0.03 -18.22 -9.41
C LYS A 237 -0.40 -16.86 -10.02
N HIS A 238 -1.29 -16.12 -9.37
CA HIS A 238 -1.77 -14.82 -9.83
C HIS A 238 -2.12 -13.88 -8.66
N TYR A 239 -1.97 -12.58 -8.88
CA TYR A 239 -2.33 -11.51 -7.96
C TYR A 239 -3.71 -10.97 -8.33
N VAL A 240 -4.62 -10.95 -7.37
CA VAL A 240 -5.96 -10.39 -7.52
C VAL A 240 -6.06 -9.11 -6.70
N ILE A 241 -6.56 -8.05 -7.34
CA ILE A 241 -6.93 -6.80 -6.68
C ILE A 241 -8.36 -6.46 -7.06
N THR A 242 -9.18 -6.12 -6.06
CA THR A 242 -10.55 -5.63 -6.26
C THR A 242 -10.66 -4.26 -5.60
N ALA A 243 -10.86 -3.21 -6.39
CA ALA A 243 -11.15 -1.87 -5.89
C ALA A 243 -12.65 -1.65 -5.79
N MET A 244 -13.08 -1.07 -4.68
CA MET A 244 -14.45 -0.66 -4.46
C MET A 244 -14.46 0.83 -4.07
N PRO A 245 -14.88 1.73 -4.98
CA PRO A 245 -14.97 3.15 -4.67
C PRO A 245 -16.01 3.38 -3.59
N TYR A 246 -15.78 4.39 -2.75
CA TYR A 246 -16.76 4.83 -1.77
C TYR A 246 -16.79 6.35 -1.63
N SER A 247 -17.92 6.87 -1.18
CA SER A 247 -18.08 8.28 -0.79
C SER A 247 -18.47 8.38 0.67
N ASN A 248 -17.88 9.32 1.40
CA ASN A 248 -18.15 9.57 2.82
C ASN A 248 -19.01 10.85 3.04
N ASN A 249 -20.03 11.04 2.21
CA ASN A 249 -20.97 12.16 2.36
C ASN A 249 -22.11 11.73 3.29
N ASP A 250 -21.91 11.87 4.61
CA ASP A 250 -22.79 11.52 5.74
C ASP A 250 -23.13 10.04 5.94
N THR A 251 -23.08 9.25 4.86
CA THR A 251 -23.24 7.79 4.88
C THR A 251 -22.25 7.15 3.91
N LEU A 252 -21.62 6.07 4.35
CA LEU A 252 -20.65 5.32 3.55
C LEU A 252 -21.38 4.60 2.41
N LYS A 253 -21.22 5.11 1.19
CA LYS A 253 -21.85 4.54 -0.02
C LYS A 253 -20.78 3.95 -0.93
N PHE A 254 -21.01 2.71 -1.35
CA PHE A 254 -20.10 1.97 -2.24
C PHE A 254 -20.59 2.04 -3.68
N GLY A 255 -19.65 2.25 -4.61
CA GLY A 255 -19.90 2.15 -6.04
C GLY A 255 -19.66 0.74 -6.58
N THR A 256 -19.66 0.63 -7.91
CA THR A 256 -19.40 -0.64 -8.59
C THR A 256 -17.94 -1.03 -8.46
N PRO A 257 -17.64 -2.27 -8.00
CA PRO A 257 -16.27 -2.72 -7.87
C PRO A 257 -15.63 -3.01 -9.22
N VAL A 258 -14.32 -2.85 -9.27
CA VAL A 258 -13.46 -3.22 -10.40
C VAL A 258 -12.47 -4.26 -9.92
N GLN A 259 -12.32 -5.36 -10.67
CA GLN A 259 -11.34 -6.40 -10.36
C GLN A 259 -10.34 -6.57 -11.48
N ALA A 260 -9.06 -6.55 -11.12
CA ALA A 260 -7.96 -6.95 -11.97
C ALA A 260 -7.35 -8.27 -11.47
N ILE A 261 -6.91 -9.07 -12.43
CA ILE A 261 -6.18 -10.32 -12.20
C ILE A 261 -4.88 -10.16 -12.96
N TYR A 262 -3.77 -10.22 -12.23
CA TYR A 262 -2.44 -10.12 -12.78
C TYR A 262 -1.72 -11.46 -12.70
N THR A 263 -1.02 -11.79 -13.77
CA THR A 263 -0.25 -13.03 -13.87
C THR A 263 1.24 -12.71 -13.83
N SER A 264 2.04 -13.64 -13.30
CA SER A 264 3.49 -13.51 -13.36
C SER A 264 4.00 -13.68 -14.80
N ARG A 265 5.17 -13.09 -15.15
CA ARG A 265 5.78 -13.19 -16.49
C ARG A 265 5.83 -14.62 -17.03
N ASN A 266 6.14 -15.59 -16.17
CA ASN A 266 6.22 -17.02 -16.53
C ASN A 266 4.87 -17.63 -16.96
N ASN A 267 3.75 -17.06 -16.51
CA ASN A 267 2.40 -17.49 -16.89
C ASN A 267 1.84 -16.68 -18.07
N ALA A 268 2.20 -15.40 -18.19
CA ALA A 268 1.81 -14.55 -19.33
C ALA A 268 2.24 -15.14 -20.68
N ASN A 269 3.47 -15.69 -20.74
CA ASN A 269 4.00 -16.34 -21.94
C ASN A 269 3.30 -17.66 -22.31
N LYS A 270 2.61 -18.31 -21.36
CA LYS A 270 1.84 -19.53 -21.64
C LYS A 270 0.47 -19.22 -22.25
N LEU A 271 -0.20 -18.19 -21.73
CA LEU A 271 -1.50 -17.75 -22.23
C LEU A 271 -1.42 -17.09 -23.62
N GLY A 272 -0.28 -16.50 -23.98
CA GLY A 272 -0.05 -15.93 -25.31
C GLY A 272 0.23 -16.94 -26.43
N ASN A 273 0.51 -18.20 -26.10
CA ASN A 273 0.81 -19.26 -27.07
C ASN A 273 -0.37 -20.21 -27.34
N GLU A 274 -1.54 -19.95 -26.72
CA GLU A 274 -2.75 -20.76 -26.89
C GLU A 274 -3.86 -20.05 -27.70
N ASN A 275 -3.55 -18.93 -28.38
CA ASN A 275 -4.44 -18.25 -29.33
C ASN A 275 -3.92 -18.33 -30.76
#